data_AF-A0A1L9B1G4-F1
#
_entry.id   AF-A0A1L9B1G4-F1
#
_cell.length_a   1.000
_cell.length_b   1.000
_cell.length_c   1.000
_cell.angle_alpha   90.00
_cell.angle_beta   90.00
_cell.angle_gamma   90.00
#
_symmetry.space_group_name_H-M   'P 1'
#
loop_
_entity.id
_entity.type
_entity.pdbx_description
1 polymer ?
#
loop_
_entity_poly.entity_id
_entity_poly.type
_entity_poly.pdbx_seq_one_letter_code
_entity_poly.pdbx_strand_id
1 'polypeptide(L)'
;METAPPCPKRDGCDDTRADVHRPFQAYADRDGDGVGTPPRVVRCLDDGLPPPPGDSIHGFDPDDADLASRDTANESGLDEFLFTP
;
A
#
# COMPACT_ATOMS: atom_id res chain seq x y z
N MET A 1 17.56 -18.73 5.26
CA MET A 1 16.68 -17.54 5.28
C MET A 1 16.97 -16.77 4.03
N GLU A 2 16.09 -16.82 3.04
CA GLU A 2 16.24 -16.08 1.79
C GLU A 2 16.05 -14.60 2.12
N THR A 3 17.17 -13.87 2.19
CA THR A 3 17.17 -12.43 2.40
C THR A 3 16.42 -11.79 1.24
N ALA A 4 15.34 -11.08 1.56
CA ALA A 4 14.59 -10.29 0.58
C ALA A 4 15.55 -9.41 -0.23
N PRO A 5 15.32 -9.23 -1.55
CA PRO A 5 16.18 -8.41 -2.38
C PRO A 5 16.25 -6.98 -1.82
N PRO A 6 17.45 -6.34 -1.84
CA PRO A 6 17.61 -4.99 -1.32
C PRO A 6 16.70 -4.03 -2.07
N CYS A 7 16.11 -3.09 -1.33
CA CYS A 7 15.21 -2.07 -1.85
C CYS A 7 15.86 -1.31 -3.02
N PRO A 8 15.25 -1.22 -4.22
CA PRO A 8 15.80 -0.40 -5.30
C PRO A 8 15.74 1.08 -4.91
N LYS A 9 16.90 1.74 -4.89
CA LYS A 9 17.02 3.19 -4.63
C LYS A 9 16.26 3.98 -5.69
N ARG A 10 14.99 4.29 -5.43
CA ARG A 10 14.25 5.25 -6.24
C ARG A 10 13.79 6.38 -5.33
N ASP A 11 14.46 7.52 -5.47
CA ASP A 11 14.06 8.85 -5.02
C ASP A 11 13.84 9.09 -3.51
N GLY A 12 14.82 8.73 -2.67
CA GLY A 12 14.94 9.28 -1.31
C GLY A 12 15.01 8.27 -0.16
N CYS A 13 14.97 6.97 -0.43
CA CYS A 13 15.12 5.94 0.60
C CYS A 13 16.61 5.70 0.92
N ASP A 14 17.04 6.09 2.11
CA ASP A 14 18.38 5.81 2.65
C ASP A 14 18.48 4.33 3.06
N ASP A 15 18.82 3.48 2.09
CA ASP A 15 19.14 2.04 2.21
C ASP A 15 20.44 1.77 3.03
N THR A 16 20.60 2.40 4.19
CA THR A 16 21.68 2.06 5.14
C THR A 16 21.21 1.10 6.23
N ARG A 17 19.90 0.82 6.31
CA ARG A 17 19.29 -0.08 7.30
C ARG A 17 18.25 -1.03 6.70
N ALA A 18 18.74 -2.12 6.11
CA ALA A 18 17.92 -3.20 5.57
C ALA A 18 17.08 -3.94 6.65
N ASP A 19 17.39 -3.73 7.93
CA ASP A 19 16.61 -4.22 9.08
C ASP A 19 15.34 -3.38 9.34
N VAL A 20 15.28 -2.16 8.82
CA VAL A 20 14.17 -1.22 9.03
C VAL A 20 13.25 -1.16 7.81
N HIS A 21 13.76 -1.33 6.59
CA HIS A 21 12.95 -1.26 5.38
C HIS A 21 12.48 -2.64 4.88
N ARG A 22 11.17 -2.83 4.73
CA ARG A 22 10.57 -4.05 4.15
C ARG A 22 9.93 -3.73 2.79
N PRO A 23 10.10 -4.61 1.77
CA PRO A 23 9.37 -4.47 0.52
C PRO A 23 7.88 -4.76 0.75
N PHE A 24 7.03 -3.95 0.15
CA PHE A 24 5.58 -4.15 0.15
C PHE A 24 4.99 -3.89 -1.23
N GLN A 25 3.78 -4.39 -1.45
CA GLN A 25 3.01 -4.16 -2.67
C GLN A 25 2.14 -2.91 -2.47
N ALA A 26 2.31 -1.93 -3.35
CA ALA A 26 1.56 -0.69 -3.36
C ALA A 26 0.77 -0.53 -4.67
N TYR A 27 -0.30 0.25 -4.59
CA TYR A 27 -1.14 0.74 -5.68
C TYR A 27 -1.16 2.27 -5.61
N ALA A 28 -1.23 2.96 -6.75
CA ALA A 28 -1.34 4.42 -6.73
C ALA A 28 -2.73 4.82 -6.24
N ASP A 29 -2.81 5.77 -5.31
CA ASP A 29 -4.02 6.27 -4.65
C ASP A 29 -4.00 7.80 -4.72
N ARG A 30 -4.47 8.36 -5.85
CA ARG A 30 -4.27 9.79 -6.15
C ARG A 30 -5.30 10.70 -5.50
N ASP A 31 -6.50 10.21 -5.29
CA ASP A 31 -7.54 10.97 -4.59
C ASP A 31 -7.42 10.83 -3.06
N GLY A 32 -6.70 9.82 -2.56
CA GLY A 32 -6.32 9.71 -1.15
C GLY A 32 -7.41 9.12 -0.28
N ASP A 33 -8.29 8.32 -0.87
CA ASP A 33 -9.39 7.67 -0.20
C ASP A 33 -8.96 6.36 0.50
N GLY A 34 -7.77 5.84 0.18
CA GLY A 34 -7.13 4.67 0.79
C GLY A 34 -7.17 3.39 -0.03
N VAL A 35 -7.59 3.40 -1.29
CA VAL A 35 -7.61 2.23 -2.20
C VAL A 35 -7.05 2.73 -3.52
N GLY A 36 -6.05 2.03 -4.04
CA GLY A 36 -5.40 2.45 -5.26
C GLY A 36 -5.86 1.69 -6.49
N THR A 37 -5.35 2.12 -7.64
CA THR A 37 -5.61 1.50 -8.94
C THR A 37 -4.42 0.63 -9.38
N PRO A 38 -4.67 -0.51 -10.08
CA PRO A 38 -3.61 -1.26 -10.76
C PRO A 38 -2.86 -0.40 -11.81
N PRO A 39 -1.59 -0.71 -12.13
CA PRO A 39 -0.84 -1.90 -11.75
C PRO A 39 -0.18 -1.79 -10.36
N ARG A 40 -0.06 -2.92 -9.68
CA ARG A 40 0.73 -3.02 -8.45
C ARG A 40 2.20 -2.69 -8.72
N VAL A 41 2.83 -2.06 -7.74
CA VAL A 41 4.25 -1.69 -7.77
C VAL A 41 4.90 -2.08 -6.45
N VAL A 42 6.16 -2.53 -6.50
CA VAL A 42 6.92 -2.80 -5.28
C VAL A 42 7.50 -1.48 -4.76
N ARG A 43 7.26 -1.22 -3.47
CA ARG A 43 7.76 -0.06 -2.72
C ARG A 43 8.47 -0.56 -1.46
N CYS A 44 9.20 0.33 -0.82
CA CYS A 44 9.88 0.05 0.44
C CYS A 44 9.34 0.98 1.50
N LEU A 45 9.01 0.43 2.66
CA LEU A 45 8.47 1.16 3.79
C LEU A 45 9.24 0.80 5.05
N ASP A 46 9.42 1.75 5.95
CA ASP A 46 9.89 1.45 7.29
C ASP A 46 8.89 0.53 8.01
N ASP A 47 9.41 -0.48 8.69
CA ASP A 47 8.59 -1.46 9.41
C ASP A 47 7.70 -0.75 10.46
N GLY A 48 6.39 -1.00 10.37
CA GLY A 48 5.41 -0.41 11.28
C GLY A 48 4.92 1.00 10.92
N LEU A 49 5.35 1.58 9.79
CA LEU A 49 4.74 2.81 9.27
C LEU A 49 3.57 2.50 8.30
N PRO A 50 2.57 3.39 8.21
CA PRO A 50 1.55 3.30 7.16
C PRO A 50 2.14 3.67 5.79
N PRO A 51 1.51 3.25 4.68
CA PRO A 51 1.89 3.69 3.34
C PRO A 51 1.99 5.22 3.24
N PRO A 52 2.94 5.75 2.45
CA PRO A 52 3.01 7.19 2.22
C PRO A 52 1.76 7.69 1.49
N PRO A 53 1.36 8.96 1.68
CA PRO A 53 0.26 9.55 0.93
C PRO A 53 0.48 9.39 -0.58
N GLY A 54 -0.54 8.93 -1.30
CA GLY A 54 -0.43 8.64 -2.73
C GLY A 54 -0.25 7.16 -3.08
N ASP A 55 0.04 6.29 -2.10
CA ASP A 55 0.15 4.84 -2.27
C ASP A 55 -0.81 4.13 -1.30
N SER A 56 -1.54 3.12 -1.77
CA SER A 56 -2.38 2.22 -0.95
C SER A 56 -1.89 0.77 -1.03
N ILE A 57 -2.20 -0.03 0.00
CA ILE A 57 -2.02 -1.50 -0.03
C ILE A 57 -3.22 -2.24 -0.63
N HIS A 58 -4.33 -1.53 -0.83
CA HIS A 58 -5.56 -1.99 -1.47
C HIS A 58 -5.56 -1.53 -2.93
N GLY A 59 -6.09 -2.32 -3.84
CA GLY A 59 -5.81 -2.17 -5.27
C GLY A 59 -7.03 -2.19 -6.19
N PHE A 60 -8.22 -1.91 -5.66
CA PHE A 60 -9.46 -1.98 -6.42
C PHE A 60 -10.22 -0.64 -6.43
N ASP A 61 -9.55 0.36 -6.99
CA ASP A 61 -10.17 1.63 -7.36
C ASP A 61 -10.34 1.73 -8.90
N PRO A 62 -11.58 1.64 -9.43
CA PRO A 62 -11.86 1.84 -10.86
C PRO A 62 -11.63 3.27 -11.40
N ASP A 63 -11.62 4.32 -10.57
CA ASP A 63 -11.34 5.70 -10.97
C ASP A 63 -10.58 6.45 -9.85
N ASP A 64 -9.25 6.33 -9.88
CA ASP A 64 -8.25 6.92 -8.97
C ASP A 64 -8.34 8.47 -8.80
N ALA A 65 -9.29 9.13 -9.44
CA ALA A 65 -9.53 10.57 -9.35
C ALA A 65 -10.86 10.91 -8.66
N ASP A 66 -11.66 9.92 -8.29
CA ASP A 66 -12.95 10.06 -7.62
C ASP A 66 -12.95 9.32 -6.29
N LEU A 67 -12.89 10.09 -5.19
CA LEU A 67 -12.94 9.62 -3.80
C LEU A 67 -14.08 8.62 -3.48
N ALA A 68 -15.13 8.57 -4.31
CA ALA A 68 -16.25 7.64 -4.13
C ALA A 68 -16.12 6.34 -4.95
N SER A 69 -15.15 6.26 -5.87
CA SER A 69 -15.01 5.20 -6.84
C SER A 69 -14.21 4.00 -6.32
N ARG A 70 -14.59 3.48 -5.16
CA ARG A 70 -13.94 2.33 -4.52
C ARG A 70 -14.74 1.07 -4.70
N ASP A 71 -14.10 -0.01 -5.13
CA ASP A 71 -14.72 -1.33 -5.02
C ASP A 71 -14.34 -1.96 -3.67
N THR A 72 -15.15 -1.65 -2.66
CA THR A 72 -15.04 -2.24 -1.33
C THR A 72 -15.51 -3.70 -1.28
N ALA A 73 -16.00 -4.28 -2.38
CA ALA A 73 -16.52 -5.65 -2.40
C ALA A 73 -15.44 -6.71 -2.13
N ASN A 74 -14.15 -6.37 -2.29
CA ASN A 74 -13.04 -7.24 -1.92
C ASN A 74 -12.35 -6.86 -0.60
N GLU A 75 -12.71 -5.71 -0.01
CA GLU A 75 -12.17 -5.20 1.26
C GLU A 75 -13.10 -5.45 2.45
N SER A 76 -14.39 -5.74 2.19
CA SER A 76 -15.41 -6.08 3.19
C SER A 76 -15.16 -7.42 3.93
N GLY A 77 -14.05 -8.12 3.65
CA GLY A 77 -13.69 -9.38 4.30
C GLY A 77 -12.97 -9.25 5.65
N LEU A 78 -12.58 -8.04 6.09
CA LEU A 78 -11.80 -7.84 7.31
C LEU A 78 -12.47 -6.92 8.37
N ASP A 79 -13.50 -6.16 8.02
CA ASP A 79 -14.16 -5.23 8.96
C ASP A 79 -15.49 -5.72 9.57
N GLU A 80 -16.09 -6.82 9.07
CA GLU A 80 -17.34 -7.35 9.66
C GLU A 80 -17.12 -8.13 10.97
N PHE A 81 -15.87 -8.48 11.33
CA PHE A 81 -15.59 -9.28 12.54
C PHE A 81 -15.34 -8.49 13.83
N LEU A 82 -15.33 -7.15 13.81
CA LEU A 82 -15.05 -6.36 15.03
C LEU A 82 -16.12 -5.31 15.41
N PHE A 83 -17.20 -5.17 14.62
CA PHE A 83 -18.34 -4.34 15.00
C PHE A 83 -19.66 -5.08 14.80
N THR A 84 -19.88 -6.13 15.60
CA THR A 84 -21.24 -6.48 16.03
C THR A 84 -21.29 -6.25 17.55
N PRO A 85 -22.32 -5.59 18.11
CA PRO A 85 -22.41 -5.33 19.56
C PRO A 85 -22.45 -6.60 20.41
#